data_AF-A0A9D3Q0J5-F1
#
_entry.id   AF-A0A9D3Q0J5-F1
#
_cell.length_a   1.000
_cell.length_b   1.000
_cell.length_c   1.000
_cell.angle_alpha   90.00
_cell.angle_beta   90.00
_cell.angle_gamma   90.00
#
_symmetry.space_group_name_H-M   'P 1'
#
loop_
_entity.id
_entity.type
_entity.pdbx_description
1 polymer ?
#
loop_
_entity_poly.entity_id
_entity_poly.type
_entity_poly.pdbx_seq_one_letter_code
_entity_poly.pdbx_strand_id
1 'polypeptide(L)'
;MSGYLKVLSSISRSSAALSKNPAVLAPAATCQNLQQRNYADKRIKVAQPVVEMDGDEMTRIIWEFIKEKLILTNVDVELKYFDLGLPHRDQTDDQVTIDSALATKKYSVAVKCATITPDEARVEEFKLKKMWKSPNGTIRNILGGTVFREPIICKNIPRLVPGWTQPITIGRHAFGDQYRATDFVINQPGKFKISFIPADGSTGKE
;
A
#
# COMPACT_ATOMS: atom_id res chain seq x y z
N MET A 1 -45.94 14.89 -41.91
CA MET A 1 -47.39 14.91 -42.21
C MET A 1 -48.11 14.72 -40.87
N SER A 2 -48.45 15.84 -40.21
CA SER A 2 -49.83 16.34 -40.10
C SER A 2 -50.71 15.33 -39.35
N GLY A 3 -51.07 15.57 -38.08
CA GLY A 3 -52.16 16.49 -37.71
C GLY A 3 -53.50 15.77 -37.95
N TYR A 4 -54.36 15.51 -36.98
CA TYR A 4 -55.31 16.41 -36.31
C TYR A 4 -56.27 15.47 -35.53
N LEU A 5 -56.84 15.83 -34.38
CA LEU A 5 -58.17 16.44 -34.35
C LEU A 5 -58.48 17.06 -32.97
N LYS A 6 -59.04 18.27 -33.06
CA LYS A 6 -59.63 19.13 -32.02
C LYS A 6 -61.03 18.65 -31.61
N VAL A 7 -61.55 19.17 -30.50
CA VAL A 7 -62.83 19.93 -30.31
C VAL A 7 -62.99 20.14 -28.79
N LEU A 8 -62.78 21.34 -28.20
CA LEU A 8 -63.61 22.55 -28.05
C LEU A 8 -64.95 22.41 -27.29
N SER A 9 -65.08 23.23 -26.24
CA SER A 9 -66.27 23.89 -25.63
C SER A 9 -66.17 23.80 -24.09
N SER A 10 -66.55 24.74 -23.24
CA SER A 10 -67.01 26.13 -23.32
C SER A 10 -67.06 26.65 -21.87
N ILE A 11 -66.96 27.96 -21.69
CA ILE A 11 -66.95 28.67 -20.40
C ILE A 11 -68.34 28.71 -19.77
N SER A 12 -68.45 28.54 -18.45
CA SER A 12 -69.50 29.19 -17.66
C SER A 12 -68.98 29.63 -16.29
N ARG A 13 -69.06 30.93 -16.02
CA ARG A 13 -68.89 31.51 -14.68
C ARG A 13 -70.19 31.35 -13.90
N SER A 14 -70.08 31.02 -12.61
CA SER A 14 -71.15 31.24 -11.65
C SER A 14 -70.54 31.66 -10.32
N SER A 15 -70.92 32.86 -9.88
CA SER A 15 -70.64 33.49 -8.60
C SER A 15 -71.61 33.01 -7.53
N ALA A 16 -71.14 32.77 -6.29
CA ALA A 16 -71.66 33.40 -5.06
C ALA A 16 -71.16 32.72 -3.77
N ALA A 17 -70.56 33.56 -2.91
CA ALA A 17 -70.71 33.69 -1.46
C ALA A 17 -70.51 32.50 -0.48
N LEU A 18 -69.44 32.66 0.33
CA LEU A 18 -69.36 32.61 1.81
C LEU A 18 -69.92 31.37 2.56
N SER A 19 -69.04 30.59 3.18
CA SER A 19 -68.81 30.64 4.65
C SER A 19 -67.75 29.63 5.12
N LYS A 20 -67.29 29.86 6.36
CA LYS A 20 -66.60 28.96 7.31
C LYS A 20 -65.07 29.05 7.37
N ASN A 21 -64.64 29.69 8.47
CA ASN A 21 -63.47 29.42 9.31
C ASN A 21 -62.33 28.59 8.69
N PRO A 22 -61.09 29.10 8.63
CA PRO A 22 -59.95 28.24 8.43
C PRO A 22 -59.63 27.56 9.77
N ALA A 23 -60.08 26.31 9.93
CA ALA A 23 -59.41 25.42 10.87
C ALA A 23 -57.99 25.22 10.32
N VAL A 24 -57.00 25.78 11.03
CA VAL A 24 -55.59 25.61 10.75
C VAL A 24 -55.26 24.13 10.88
N LEU A 25 -55.13 23.43 9.75
CA LEU A 25 -54.58 22.08 9.70
C LEU A 25 -53.08 22.20 10.02
N ALA A 26 -52.72 21.80 11.23
CA ALA A 26 -51.33 21.57 11.59
C ALA A 26 -50.73 20.56 10.60
N PRO A 27 -49.50 20.77 10.09
CA PRO A 27 -48.84 19.75 9.32
C PRO A 27 -48.61 18.56 10.25
N ALA A 28 -49.16 17.40 9.88
CA ALA A 28 -48.80 16.15 10.51
C ALA A 28 -47.28 16.05 10.46
N ALA A 29 -46.63 16.15 11.62
CA ALA A 29 -45.21 15.91 11.75
C ALA A 29 -44.98 14.45 11.34
N THR A 30 -44.65 14.27 10.07
CA THR A 30 -44.11 13.01 9.57
C THR A 30 -42.82 12.81 10.34
N CYS A 31 -42.91 12.06 11.45
CA CYS A 31 -41.76 11.52 12.12
C CYS A 31 -41.04 10.67 11.08
N GLN A 32 -40.08 11.26 10.38
CA GLN A 32 -39.05 10.52 9.70
C GLN A 32 -38.30 9.84 10.83
N ASN A 33 -38.73 8.62 11.16
CA ASN A 33 -37.88 7.61 11.75
C ASN A 33 -36.73 7.45 10.76
N LEU A 34 -35.72 8.32 10.87
CA LEU A 34 -34.39 8.01 10.42
C LEU A 34 -34.06 6.75 11.18
N GLN A 35 -34.21 5.61 10.51
CA GLN A 35 -33.61 4.38 10.95
C GLN A 35 -32.10 4.69 11.00
N GLN A 36 -31.62 5.17 12.14
CA GLN A 36 -30.23 5.06 12.51
C GLN A 36 -30.00 3.57 12.58
N ARG A 37 -29.61 3.01 11.43
CA ARG A 37 -29.05 1.68 11.37
C ARG A 37 -27.77 1.78 12.20
N ASN A 38 -27.86 1.39 13.46
CA ASN A 38 -26.71 1.03 14.27
C ASN A 38 -26.07 -0.18 13.58
N TYR A 39 -25.32 0.07 12.52
CA TYR A 39 -24.27 -0.84 12.13
C TYR A 39 -23.24 -0.73 13.24
N ALA A 40 -23.37 -1.59 14.27
CA ALA A 40 -22.22 -1.93 15.09
C ALA A 40 -21.07 -2.17 14.11
N ASP A 41 -19.97 -1.43 14.29
CA ASP A 41 -18.83 -1.48 13.39
C ASP A 41 -18.39 -2.95 13.26
N LYS A 42 -18.75 -3.57 12.12
CA LYS A 42 -18.56 -5.01 11.88
C LYS A 42 -17.09 -5.35 11.63
N ARG A 43 -16.22 -4.33 11.62
CA ARG A 43 -14.80 -4.48 11.37
C ARG A 43 -14.12 -5.16 12.55
N ILE A 44 -13.20 -6.07 12.22
CA ILE A 44 -12.35 -6.75 13.18
C ILE A 44 -11.45 -5.72 13.86
N LYS A 45 -11.55 -5.58 15.17
CA LYS A 45 -10.72 -4.64 15.94
C LYS A 45 -9.32 -5.22 16.14
N VAL A 46 -8.30 -4.47 15.72
CA VAL A 46 -6.90 -4.84 15.95
C VAL A 46 -6.32 -3.93 17.02
N ALA A 47 -5.73 -4.53 18.07
CA ALA A 47 -5.26 -3.79 19.23
C ALA A 47 -3.91 -3.07 19.03
N GLN A 48 -3.06 -3.58 18.13
CA GLN A 48 -1.72 -3.05 17.87
C GLN A 48 -1.61 -2.60 16.41
N PRO A 49 -0.82 -1.54 16.13
CA PRO A 49 -0.68 -1.05 14.78
C PRO A 49 0.17 -1.97 13.92
N VAL A 50 0.01 -1.83 12.60
CA VAL A 50 0.86 -2.48 11.59
C VAL A 50 1.62 -1.41 10.82
N VAL A 51 2.90 -1.65 10.55
CA VAL A 51 3.69 -0.77 9.68
C VAL A 51 3.32 -1.05 8.22
N GLU A 52 2.93 0.00 7.51
CA GLU A 52 2.60 -0.05 6.09
C GLU A 52 3.72 0.63 5.30
N MET A 53 4.36 -0.10 4.40
CA MET A 53 5.39 0.41 3.49
C MET A 53 4.83 0.41 2.07
N ASP A 54 4.50 1.58 1.55
CA ASP A 54 3.99 1.73 0.18
C ASP A 54 5.10 1.53 -0.88
N GLY A 55 4.74 1.49 -2.16
CA GLY A 55 5.63 1.08 -3.23
C GLY A 55 5.45 1.85 -4.53
N ASP A 56 5.83 1.19 -5.62
CA ASP A 56 5.97 1.80 -6.95
C ASP A 56 5.12 1.11 -8.03
N GLU A 57 4.97 1.79 -9.17
CA GLU A 57 4.38 1.28 -10.43
C GLU A 57 3.01 0.59 -10.24
N MET A 58 2.79 -0.53 -10.95
CA MET A 58 1.54 -1.30 -10.89
C MET A 58 1.24 -1.82 -9.49
N THR A 59 2.27 -2.15 -8.71
CA THR A 59 2.06 -2.66 -7.35
C THR A 59 1.48 -1.60 -6.44
N ARG A 60 1.82 -0.31 -6.61
CA ARG A 60 1.20 0.79 -5.84
C ARG A 60 -0.31 0.90 -6.10
N ILE A 61 -0.73 0.78 -7.37
CA ILE A 61 -2.15 0.83 -7.74
C ILE A 61 -2.92 -0.36 -7.15
N ILE A 62 -2.36 -1.56 -7.24
CA ILE A 62 -2.98 -2.77 -6.67
C ILE A 62 -3.01 -2.68 -5.14
N TRP A 63 -1.97 -2.10 -4.52
CA TRP A 63 -1.87 -1.92 -3.08
C TRP A 63 -3.02 -1.07 -2.52
N GLU A 64 -3.31 0.06 -3.16
CA GLU A 64 -4.44 0.92 -2.81
C GLU A 64 -5.76 0.14 -2.85
N PHE A 65 -6.01 -0.64 -3.92
CA PHE A 65 -7.22 -1.45 -4.02
C PHE A 65 -7.31 -2.48 -2.88
N ILE A 66 -6.24 -3.21 -2.59
CA ILE A 66 -6.21 -4.20 -1.51
C ILE A 66 -6.54 -3.53 -0.18
N LYS A 67 -5.85 -2.43 0.15
CA LYS A 67 -6.05 -1.68 1.38
C LYS A 67 -7.48 -1.17 1.53
N GLU A 68 -7.96 -0.42 0.54
CA GLU A 68 -9.24 0.30 0.63
C GLU A 68 -10.45 -0.62 0.46
N LYS A 69 -10.38 -1.63 -0.41
CA LYS A 69 -11.54 -2.47 -0.72
C LYS A 69 -11.58 -3.77 0.08
N LEU A 70 -10.42 -4.37 0.38
CA LEU A 70 -10.36 -5.69 1.00
C LEU A 70 -10.03 -5.62 2.49
N ILE A 71 -9.10 -4.76 2.92
CA ILE A 71 -8.63 -4.71 4.30
C ILE A 71 -9.47 -3.75 5.15
N LEU A 72 -9.46 -2.45 4.87
CA LEU A 72 -10.05 -1.43 5.73
C LEU A 72 -11.59 -1.50 5.81
N THR A 73 -12.24 -2.07 4.80
CA THR A 73 -13.68 -2.38 4.83
C THR A 73 -14.03 -3.40 5.92
N ASN A 74 -13.10 -4.29 6.27
CA ASN A 74 -13.35 -5.45 7.14
C ASN A 74 -12.54 -5.43 8.44
N VAL A 75 -11.49 -4.62 8.53
CA VAL A 75 -10.53 -4.60 9.64
C VAL A 75 -10.30 -3.15 10.07
N ASP A 76 -10.49 -2.90 11.37
CA ASP A 76 -10.17 -1.63 12.01
C ASP A 76 -8.79 -1.75 12.64
N VAL A 77 -7.78 -1.38 11.86
CA VAL A 77 -6.36 -1.48 12.22
C VAL A 77 -5.70 -0.12 12.06
N GLU A 78 -4.87 0.26 13.03
CA GLU A 78 -4.03 1.44 12.91
C GLU A 78 -2.83 1.12 12.00
N LEU A 79 -2.67 1.88 10.92
CA LEU A 79 -1.54 1.73 10.00
C LEU A 79 -0.52 2.84 10.23
N LYS A 80 0.73 2.47 10.54
CA LYS A 80 1.86 3.41 10.55
C LYS A 80 2.42 3.47 9.14
N TYR A 81 1.96 4.45 8.38
CA TYR A 81 2.24 4.59 6.96
C TYR A 81 3.62 5.20 6.69
N PHE A 82 4.36 4.59 5.76
CA PHE A 82 5.63 5.08 5.22
C PHE A 82 5.60 4.91 3.70
N ASP A 83 5.75 6.01 2.96
CA ASP A 83 5.80 5.95 1.50
C ASP A 83 7.22 5.59 1.04
N LEU A 84 7.44 4.33 0.63
CA LEU A 84 8.73 3.92 0.04
C LEU A 84 8.76 4.03 -1.47
N GLY A 85 7.79 4.72 -2.06
CA GLY A 85 7.81 5.12 -3.46
C GLY A 85 9.09 5.88 -3.79
N LEU A 86 9.67 5.59 -4.95
CA LEU A 86 10.95 6.14 -5.39
C LEU A 86 11.01 7.68 -5.31
N PRO A 87 9.98 8.45 -5.70
CA PRO A 87 10.00 9.91 -5.54
C PRO A 87 10.12 10.37 -4.08
N HIS A 88 9.42 9.72 -3.14
CA HIS A 88 9.46 10.10 -1.74
C HIS A 88 10.76 9.68 -1.06
N ARG A 89 11.32 8.53 -1.46
CA ARG A 89 12.67 8.14 -1.05
C ARG A 89 13.71 9.15 -1.53
N ASP A 90 13.64 9.59 -2.77
CA ASP A 90 14.55 10.62 -3.27
C ASP A 90 14.38 11.97 -2.53
N GLN A 91 13.13 12.37 -2.27
CA GLN A 91 12.81 13.58 -1.51
C GLN A 91 13.41 13.56 -0.10
N THR A 92 13.37 12.42 0.58
CA THR A 92 13.81 12.25 1.98
C THR A 92 15.24 11.75 2.11
N ASP A 93 16.01 11.74 1.02
CA ASP A 93 17.37 11.19 0.98
C ASP A 93 17.46 9.74 1.49
N ASP A 94 16.42 8.95 1.19
CA ASP A 94 16.18 7.56 1.59
C ASP A 94 15.97 7.35 3.11
N GLN A 95 15.78 8.42 3.88
CA GLN A 95 15.54 8.35 5.33
C GLN A 95 14.23 7.62 5.67
N VAL A 96 13.18 7.79 4.84
CA VAL A 96 11.88 7.10 5.04
C VAL A 96 12.03 5.57 5.05
N THR A 97 12.99 5.03 4.29
CA THR A 97 13.31 3.59 4.29
C THR A 97 13.84 3.13 5.64
N ILE A 98 14.74 3.91 6.25
CA ILE A 98 15.31 3.62 7.58
C ILE A 98 14.24 3.73 8.66
N ASP A 99 13.45 4.81 8.62
CA ASP A 99 12.40 5.09 9.59
C ASP A 99 11.34 3.98 9.61
N SER A 100 10.94 3.50 8.43
CA SER A 100 10.00 2.37 8.31
C SER A 100 10.54 1.07 8.93
N ALA A 101 11.85 0.81 8.80
CA ALA A 101 12.49 -0.35 9.43
C ALA A 101 12.56 -0.21 10.96
N LEU A 102 12.85 0.98 11.47
CA LEU A 102 12.85 1.26 12.92
C LEU A 102 11.44 1.18 13.50
N ALA A 103 10.43 1.67 12.78
CA ALA A 103 9.03 1.49 13.14
C ALA A 103 8.65 0.00 13.18
N THR A 104 9.18 -0.80 12.26
CA THR A 104 8.97 -2.25 12.26
C THR A 104 9.57 -2.91 13.51
N LYS A 105 10.77 -2.48 13.95
CA LYS A 105 11.32 -2.94 15.24
C LYS A 105 10.41 -2.59 16.42
N LYS A 106 9.79 -1.41 16.38
CA LYS A 106 8.91 -0.92 17.45
C LYS A 106 7.57 -1.66 17.49
N TYR A 107 6.95 -1.89 16.34
CA TYR A 107 5.59 -2.44 16.23
C TYR A 107 5.55 -3.91 15.79
N SER A 108 6.70 -4.54 15.62
CA SER A 108 6.93 -5.96 15.29
C SER A 108 6.49 -6.42 13.89
N VAL A 109 5.42 -5.85 13.32
CA VAL A 109 4.83 -6.31 12.06
C VAL A 109 4.85 -5.21 11.01
N ALA A 110 5.32 -5.57 9.82
CA ALA A 110 5.26 -4.73 8.63
C ALA A 110 4.70 -5.48 7.43
N VAL A 111 3.96 -4.76 6.60
CA VAL A 111 3.50 -5.19 5.28
C VAL A 111 4.05 -4.22 4.24
N LYS A 112 4.63 -4.76 3.17
CA LYS A 112 5.41 -3.97 2.21
C LYS A 112 5.00 -4.22 0.77
N CYS A 113 4.77 -3.13 0.04
CA CYS A 113 4.58 -3.11 -1.40
C CYS A 113 5.93 -3.20 -2.15
N ALA A 114 5.92 -3.66 -3.40
CA ALA A 114 7.14 -3.75 -4.19
C ALA A 114 7.66 -2.35 -4.56
N THR A 115 8.98 -2.19 -4.56
CA THR A 115 9.65 -0.88 -4.72
C THR A 115 10.76 -0.98 -5.76
N ILE A 116 10.94 0.06 -6.56
CA ILE A 116 12.03 0.18 -7.53
C ILE A 116 13.37 0.21 -6.79
N THR A 117 14.36 -0.55 -7.27
CA THR A 117 15.76 -0.31 -6.94
C THR A 117 16.37 0.37 -8.16
N PRO A 118 16.69 1.67 -8.11
CA PRO A 118 17.06 2.41 -9.30
C PRO A 118 18.42 1.97 -9.83
N ASP A 119 18.51 1.85 -11.16
CA ASP A 119 19.74 1.77 -11.93
C ASP A 119 19.97 3.12 -12.66
N GLU A 120 20.96 3.20 -13.55
CA GLU A 120 21.26 4.41 -14.31
C GLU A 120 20.06 4.90 -15.13
N ALA A 121 19.29 3.97 -15.73
CA ALA A 121 18.10 4.32 -16.51
C ALA A 121 17.02 4.94 -15.63
N ARG A 122 16.78 4.40 -14.44
CA ARG A 122 15.81 4.95 -13.48
C ARG A 122 16.26 6.28 -12.88
N VAL A 123 17.58 6.51 -12.73
CA VAL A 123 18.11 7.81 -12.31
C VAL A 123 17.73 8.88 -13.33
N GLU A 124 17.89 8.61 -14.63
CA GLU A 124 17.51 9.53 -15.70
C GLU A 124 15.98 9.72 -15.81
N GLU A 125 15.22 8.63 -15.77
CA GLU A 125 13.75 8.65 -15.88
C GLU A 125 13.11 9.50 -14.77
N PHE A 126 13.54 9.29 -13.52
CA PHE A 126 12.96 9.94 -12.34
C PHE A 126 13.72 11.20 -11.90
N LYS A 127 14.82 11.55 -12.59
CA LYS A 127 15.70 12.69 -12.23
C LYS A 127 16.19 12.62 -10.79
N LEU A 128 16.65 11.43 -10.37
CA LEU A 128 17.03 11.17 -8.99
C LEU A 128 18.32 11.92 -8.61
N LYS A 129 18.44 12.29 -7.34
CA LYS A 129 19.67 12.88 -6.77
C LYS A 129 20.86 11.94 -6.88
N LYS A 130 20.62 10.63 -6.71
CA LYS A 130 21.62 9.55 -6.80
C LYS A 130 20.96 8.19 -7.02
N MET A 131 21.76 7.19 -7.32
CA MET A 131 21.33 5.79 -7.34
C MET A 131 21.14 5.28 -5.89
N TRP A 132 19.90 5.31 -5.41
CA TRP A 132 19.55 4.84 -4.07
C TRP A 132 19.69 3.32 -3.93
N LYS A 133 20.10 2.87 -2.74
CA LYS A 133 20.19 1.43 -2.43
C LYS A 133 18.80 0.79 -2.41
N SER A 134 18.76 -0.53 -2.55
CA SER A 134 17.49 -1.27 -2.48
C SER A 134 16.85 -1.11 -1.09
N PRO A 135 15.58 -0.66 -0.99
CA PRO A 135 14.89 -0.57 0.29
C PRO A 135 14.84 -1.90 1.03
N ASN A 136 14.67 -2.99 0.28
CA ASN A 136 14.66 -4.34 0.82
C ASN A 136 15.99 -4.70 1.51
N GLY A 137 17.12 -4.28 0.92
CA GLY A 137 18.45 -4.50 1.50
C GLY A 137 18.61 -3.72 2.80
N THR A 138 18.26 -2.43 2.80
CA THR A 138 18.31 -1.56 3.98
C THR A 138 17.47 -2.11 5.13
N ILE A 139 16.20 -2.44 4.89
CA ILE A 139 15.29 -2.98 5.91
C ILE A 139 15.83 -4.29 6.49
N ARG A 140 16.27 -5.23 5.65
CA ARG A 140 16.81 -6.52 6.11
C ARG A 140 18.09 -6.36 6.92
N ASN A 141 18.96 -5.43 6.54
CA ASN A 141 20.19 -5.15 7.30
C ASN A 141 19.89 -4.56 8.68
N ILE A 142 18.82 -3.76 8.81
CA ILE A 142 18.39 -3.19 10.09
C ILE A 142 17.73 -4.25 10.97
N LEU A 143 16.81 -5.05 10.42
CA LEU A 143 16.03 -6.04 11.17
C LEU A 143 16.82 -7.33 11.47
N GLY A 144 17.64 -7.78 10.53
CA GLY A 144 18.21 -9.13 10.52
C GLY A 144 17.16 -10.22 10.25
N GLY A 145 17.61 -11.47 10.15
CA GLY A 145 16.75 -12.65 10.10
C GLY A 145 16.81 -13.46 8.79
N THR A 146 15.80 -14.30 8.61
CA THR A 146 15.66 -15.23 7.49
C THR A 146 14.38 -14.92 6.73
N VAL A 147 14.46 -14.83 5.41
CA VAL A 147 13.30 -14.64 4.53
C VAL A 147 12.82 -16.01 4.07
N PHE A 148 11.61 -16.39 4.46
CA PHE A 148 10.95 -17.60 3.96
C PHE A 148 10.14 -17.26 2.70
N ARG A 149 10.28 -18.09 1.66
CA ARG A 149 9.48 -18.00 0.43
C ARG A 149 8.81 -19.32 0.17
N GLU A 150 7.49 -19.29 0.02
CA GLU A 150 6.65 -20.46 -0.21
C GLU A 150 5.69 -20.19 -1.40
N PRO A 151 5.42 -21.17 -2.26
CA PRO A 151 4.45 -21.01 -3.35
C PRO A 151 3.00 -21.06 -2.83
N ILE A 152 2.14 -20.20 -3.38
CA ILE A 152 0.68 -20.32 -3.23
C ILE A 152 0.19 -21.32 -4.28
N ILE A 153 -0.31 -22.48 -3.84
CA ILE A 153 -0.69 -23.58 -4.74
C ILE A 153 -2.16 -23.48 -5.17
N CYS A 154 -2.38 -23.36 -6.47
CA CYS A 154 -3.71 -23.43 -7.08
C CYS A 154 -3.92 -24.81 -7.73
N LYS A 155 -5.00 -25.51 -7.36
CA LYS A 155 -5.29 -26.88 -7.85
C LYS A 155 -5.39 -26.98 -9.38
N ASN A 156 -5.78 -25.89 -10.04
CA ASN A 156 -5.98 -25.80 -11.48
C ASN A 156 -4.75 -25.31 -12.27
N ILE A 157 -3.63 -25.03 -11.61
CA ILE A 157 -2.41 -24.56 -12.27
C ILE A 157 -1.37 -25.69 -12.27
N PRO A 158 -1.00 -26.25 -13.44
CA PRO A 158 0.04 -27.27 -13.52
C PRO A 158 1.40 -26.67 -13.17
N ARG A 159 2.26 -27.46 -12.52
CA ARG A 159 3.61 -27.06 -12.11
C ARG A 159 4.62 -27.39 -13.20
N LEU A 160 5.64 -26.54 -13.33
CA LEU A 160 6.73 -26.73 -14.30
C LEU A 160 7.48 -28.05 -14.09
N VAL A 161 7.69 -28.43 -12.82
CA VAL A 161 8.29 -29.71 -12.43
C VAL A 161 7.16 -30.61 -11.91
N PRO A 162 6.69 -31.60 -12.70
CA PRO A 162 5.52 -32.39 -12.35
C PRO A 162 5.68 -33.21 -11.07
N GLY A 163 6.91 -33.62 -10.76
CA GLY A 163 7.24 -34.40 -9.56
C GLY A 163 7.13 -33.62 -8.24
N TRP A 164 7.05 -32.29 -8.28
CA TRP A 164 6.81 -31.52 -7.07
C TRP A 164 5.34 -31.66 -6.67
N THR A 165 5.04 -32.56 -5.74
CA THR A 165 3.67 -32.79 -5.25
C THR A 165 3.36 -32.03 -3.96
N GLN A 166 4.40 -31.53 -3.29
CA GLN A 166 4.33 -30.77 -2.05
C GLN A 166 5.03 -29.41 -2.22
N PRO A 167 4.66 -28.38 -1.45
CA PRO A 167 5.34 -27.09 -1.50
C PRO A 167 6.80 -27.23 -1.03
N ILE A 168 7.67 -26.39 -1.60
CA ILE A 168 9.06 -26.26 -1.19
C ILE A 168 9.23 -24.84 -0.67
N THR A 169 9.67 -24.72 0.59
CA THR A 169 9.88 -23.43 1.26
C THR A 169 11.37 -23.14 1.35
N ILE A 170 11.78 -21.99 0.82
CA ILE A 170 13.17 -21.56 0.81
C ILE A 170 13.40 -20.60 1.98
N GLY A 171 14.24 -21.02 2.93
CA GLY A 171 14.78 -20.15 3.98
C GLY A 171 16.03 -19.44 3.46
N ARG A 172 15.91 -18.15 3.12
CA ARG A 172 17.01 -17.34 2.60
C ARG A 172 17.63 -16.50 3.71
N HIS A 173 18.95 -16.62 3.90
CA HIS A 173 19.72 -15.70 4.75
C HIS A 173 19.63 -14.27 4.19
N ALA A 174 19.19 -13.33 5.02
CA ALA A 174 18.84 -11.98 4.59
C ALA A 174 19.88 -10.92 4.96
N PHE A 175 21.13 -11.31 5.24
CA PHE A 175 22.18 -10.41 5.71
C PHE A 175 23.50 -10.64 4.97
N GLY A 176 24.18 -9.55 4.60
CA GLY A 176 25.55 -9.61 4.05
C GLY A 176 25.63 -9.93 2.56
N ASP A 177 26.71 -10.60 2.18
CA ASP A 177 27.07 -11.04 0.83
C ASP A 177 26.94 -9.92 -0.22
N GLN A 178 26.41 -10.21 -1.42
CA GLN A 178 26.26 -9.20 -2.48
C GLN A 178 25.40 -8.00 -2.05
N TYR A 179 24.55 -8.14 -1.03
CA TYR A 179 23.68 -7.07 -0.55
C TYR A 179 24.38 -6.08 0.39
N ARG A 180 25.63 -6.35 0.78
CA ARG A 180 26.53 -5.43 1.51
C ARG A 180 27.93 -5.37 0.91
N ALA A 181 28.08 -5.77 -0.35
CA ALA A 181 29.35 -5.68 -1.06
C ALA A 181 29.75 -4.21 -1.29
N THR A 182 31.05 -3.99 -1.51
CA THR A 182 31.59 -2.75 -2.07
C THR A 182 32.20 -3.10 -3.41
N ASP A 183 31.65 -2.51 -4.46
CA ASP A 183 32.04 -2.70 -5.84
C ASP A 183 32.69 -1.43 -6.41
N PHE A 184 33.56 -1.61 -7.38
CA PHE A 184 34.23 -0.53 -8.09
C PHE A 184 34.69 -1.03 -9.46
N VAL A 185 34.72 -0.12 -10.43
CA VAL A 185 35.21 -0.40 -11.78
C VAL A 185 36.68 0.04 -11.87
N ILE A 186 37.55 -0.86 -12.32
CA ILE A 186 38.96 -0.54 -12.57
C ILE A 186 39.15 -0.25 -14.06
N ASN A 187 39.47 1.00 -14.40
CA ASN A 187 39.64 1.46 -15.79
C ASN A 187 41.10 1.41 -16.29
N GLN A 188 42.02 0.84 -15.51
CA GLN A 188 43.47 0.82 -15.79
C GLN A 188 44.19 -0.34 -15.07
N PRO A 189 45.31 -0.87 -15.59
CA PRO A 189 46.04 -1.96 -14.93
C PRO A 189 46.52 -1.62 -13.51
N GLY A 190 46.50 -2.60 -12.60
CA GLY A 190 46.93 -2.39 -11.20
C GLY A 190 46.95 -3.67 -10.36
N LYS A 191 47.28 -3.54 -9.07
CA LYS A 191 47.23 -4.63 -8.07
C LYS A 191 46.06 -4.41 -7.12
N PHE A 192 45.17 -5.40 -7.02
CA PHE A 192 44.11 -5.42 -6.01
C PHE A 192 44.58 -6.13 -4.75
N LYS A 193 44.31 -5.55 -3.58
CA LYS A 193 44.60 -6.14 -2.27
C LYS A 193 43.41 -5.88 -1.34
N ILE A 194 43.11 -6.86 -0.49
CA ILE A 194 42.19 -6.71 0.65
C ILE A 194 43.06 -6.69 1.91
N SER A 195 42.78 -5.76 2.83
CA SER A 195 43.51 -5.63 4.09
C SER A 195 42.54 -5.76 5.27
N PHE A 196 42.97 -6.45 6.31
CA PHE A 196 42.26 -6.55 7.58
C PHE A 196 43.13 -5.93 8.68
N ILE A 197 42.61 -4.92 9.36
CA ILE A 197 43.28 -4.25 10.47
C ILE A 197 42.48 -4.58 11.73
N PRO A 198 43.03 -5.41 12.64
CA PRO A 198 42.37 -5.72 13.90
C PRO A 198 42.07 -4.46 14.72
N ALA A 199 40.88 -4.39 15.31
CA ALA A 199 40.45 -3.23 16.10
C ALA A 199 41.27 -3.03 17.39
N ASP A 200 41.92 -4.09 17.88
CA ASP A 200 42.79 -4.06 19.05
C ASP A 200 44.21 -3.55 18.75
N GLY A 201 44.49 -3.16 17.50
CA GLY A 201 45.80 -2.66 17.08
C GLY A 201 46.87 -3.74 16.95
N SER A 202 46.51 -5.03 17.06
CA SER A 202 47.46 -6.11 16.83
C SER A 202 47.90 -6.12 15.36
N THR A 203 49.20 -6.21 15.14
CA THR A 203 49.75 -6.55 13.82
C THR A 203 49.51 -8.03 13.60
N GLY A 204 48.74 -8.39 12.58
CA GLY A 204 48.42 -9.78 12.27
C GLY A 204 49.66 -10.65 12.34
N LYS A 205 49.61 -11.72 13.14
CA LYS A 205 50.64 -12.75 13.12
C LYS A 205 50.50 -13.47 11.77
N GLU A 206 51.53 -13.41 10.94
CA GLU A 206 51.70 -14.34 9.81
C GLU A 206 51.80 -15.79 10.32
#